data_AF-A0A285IKV6-F1
#
_entry.id   AF-A0A285IKV6-F1
#
_cell.length_a   1.000
_cell.length_b   1.000
_cell.length_c   1.000
_cell.angle_alpha   90.00
_cell.angle_beta   90.00
_cell.angle_gamma   90.00
#
_symmetry.space_group_name_H-M   'P 1'
#
loop_
_entity.id
_entity.type
_entity.pdbx_description
1 polymer ?
#
loop_
_entity_poly.entity_id
_entity_poly.type
_entity_poly.pdbx_seq_one_letter_code
_entity_poly.pdbx_strand_id
1 'polypeptide(L)'
;MVSGRAEGEALVTTQTISGWGGINERDGSIIERRHELVGQSFAGKILVFPGAKGSSGWSAFFHMTRINGVAPAAMLFTRMTTKMALGAVVTRVPSMTDFDQDVFDTIRTGDIVSVDADAGEVVIKHRAEG
;
A
#
# COMPACT_ATOMS: atom_id res chain seq x y z
N MET A 1 -11.47 7.05 3.27
CA MET A 1 -10.03 7.17 3.62
C MET A 1 -9.86 6.82 5.07
N VAL A 2 -8.63 6.51 5.50
CA VAL A 2 -8.31 6.18 6.90
C VAL A 2 -7.30 7.22 7.40
N SER A 3 -7.68 7.88 8.49
CA SER A 3 -6.92 8.92 9.18
C SER A 3 -5.61 8.41 9.76
N GLY A 4 -4.73 9.33 10.11
CA GLY A 4 -3.45 9.07 10.77
C GLY A 4 -2.24 9.40 9.93
N ARG A 5 -1.07 9.14 10.52
CA ARG A 5 0.22 9.55 9.98
C ARG A 5 1.21 8.40 9.98
N ALA A 6 2.04 8.34 8.95
CA ALA A 6 3.09 7.35 8.83
C ALA A 6 4.26 7.91 8.02
N GLU A 7 5.45 7.38 8.27
CA GLU A 7 6.63 7.64 7.44
C GLU A 7 7.34 6.32 7.20
N GLY A 8 7.89 6.15 5.99
CA GLY A 8 8.65 4.97 5.65
C GLY A 8 9.15 4.99 4.22
N GLU A 9 9.95 3.97 3.88
CA GLU A 9 10.38 3.72 2.51
C GLU A 9 9.17 3.37 1.64
N ALA A 10 9.09 3.96 0.46
CA ALA A 10 8.07 3.65 -0.53
C ALA A 10 8.36 2.32 -1.22
N LEU A 11 7.31 1.51 -1.38
CA LEU A 11 7.30 0.36 -2.27
C LEU A 11 6.22 0.60 -3.32
N VAL A 12 6.66 0.88 -4.54
CA VAL A 12 5.79 1.30 -5.64
C VAL A 12 5.60 0.16 -6.63
N THR A 13 4.36 -0.04 -7.05
CA THR A 13 4.01 -0.92 -8.16
C THR A 13 2.95 -0.29 -9.04
N THR A 14 3.04 -0.55 -10.35
CA THR A 14 1.98 -0.20 -11.33
C THR A 14 0.96 -1.32 -11.51
N GLN A 15 1.13 -2.43 -10.81
CA GLN A 15 0.25 -3.60 -10.86
C GLN A 15 -0.68 -3.64 -9.65
N THR A 16 -1.93 -4.05 -9.87
CA THR A 16 -2.88 -4.28 -8.77
C THR A 16 -2.48 -5.51 -7.95
N ILE A 17 -2.63 -5.45 -6.63
CA ILE A 17 -2.20 -6.51 -5.72
C ILE A 17 -3.38 -7.43 -5.38
N SER A 18 -3.22 -8.74 -5.55
CA SER A 18 -4.19 -9.75 -5.11
C SER A 18 -4.01 -10.05 -3.62
N GLY A 19 -5.11 -10.07 -2.88
CA GLY A 19 -5.08 -10.52 -1.48
C GLY A 19 -4.94 -12.04 -1.39
N TRP A 20 -5.88 -12.78 -1.98
CA TRP A 20 -5.83 -14.25 -1.99
C TRP A 20 -4.78 -14.75 -2.99
N GLY A 21 -3.82 -15.53 -2.51
CA GLY A 21 -2.76 -16.14 -3.31
C GLY A 21 -1.79 -15.13 -3.95
N GLY A 22 -1.89 -13.84 -3.62
CA GLY A 22 -1.01 -12.80 -4.11
C GLY A 22 -0.10 -12.18 -3.07
N ILE A 23 -0.42 -12.33 -1.79
CA ILE A 23 0.44 -11.95 -0.67
C ILE A 23 0.62 -13.12 0.31
N ASN A 24 1.71 -13.10 1.06
CA ASN A 24 1.89 -13.88 2.27
C ASN A 24 1.61 -12.97 3.46
N GLU A 25 0.48 -13.21 4.12
CA GLU A 25 0.03 -12.40 5.24
C GLU A 25 0.87 -12.57 6.51
N ARG A 26 1.79 -13.53 6.56
CA ARG A 26 2.66 -13.79 7.72
C ARG A 26 3.91 -12.92 7.75
N ASP A 27 4.45 -12.56 6.58
CA ASP A 27 5.66 -11.75 6.44
C ASP A 27 5.43 -10.44 5.65
N GLY A 28 4.21 -10.23 5.17
CA GLY A 28 3.82 -9.03 4.43
C GLY A 28 4.47 -8.96 3.05
N SER A 29 4.74 -10.11 2.40
CA SER A 29 5.36 -10.16 1.07
C SER A 29 4.37 -10.42 -0.07
N ILE A 30 4.74 -9.98 -1.27
CA ILE A 30 4.01 -10.30 -2.51
C ILE A 30 4.52 -11.65 -3.04
N ILE A 31 3.62 -12.59 -3.27
CA ILE A 31 3.94 -13.97 -3.70
C ILE A 31 3.35 -14.33 -5.07
N GLU A 32 2.56 -13.44 -5.68
CA GLU A 32 2.05 -13.66 -7.02
C GLU A 32 3.21 -13.75 -8.02
N ARG A 33 3.42 -14.93 -8.62
CA ARG A 33 4.60 -15.25 -9.46
C ARG A 33 4.84 -14.29 -10.63
N ARG A 34 3.78 -13.68 -11.17
CA ARG A 34 3.86 -12.76 -12.32
C ARG A 34 3.85 -11.28 -11.91
N HIS A 35 3.84 -11.02 -10.60
CA HIS A 35 3.83 -9.67 -10.07
C HIS A 35 5.25 -9.12 -10.04
N GLU A 36 5.43 -7.86 -10.43
CA GLU A 36 6.78 -7.24 -10.52
C GLU A 36 7.50 -7.17 -9.17
N LEU A 37 6.74 -7.01 -8.09
CA LEU A 37 7.23 -7.03 -6.72
C LEU A 37 7.29 -8.42 -6.07
N VAL A 38 7.23 -9.53 -6.82
CA VAL A 38 7.31 -10.88 -6.24
C VAL A 38 8.56 -11.02 -5.34
N GLY A 39 8.36 -11.52 -4.12
CA GLY A 39 9.39 -11.67 -3.09
C GLY A 39 9.70 -10.40 -2.28
N GLN A 40 9.13 -9.24 -2.64
CA GLN A 40 9.30 -8.00 -1.87
C GLN A 40 8.27 -7.93 -0.74
N SER A 41 8.69 -7.42 0.43
CA SER A 41 7.81 -7.15 1.57
C SER A 41 7.37 -5.69 1.62
N PHE A 42 6.06 -5.49 1.83
CA PHE A 42 5.44 -4.20 2.10
C PHE A 42 5.34 -3.89 3.59
N ALA A 43 5.72 -4.81 4.48
CA ALA A 43 5.62 -4.63 5.93
C ALA A 43 6.34 -3.36 6.38
N GLY A 44 5.63 -2.45 7.06
CA GLY A 44 6.18 -1.17 7.52
C GLY A 44 6.54 -0.16 6.42
N LYS A 45 6.25 -0.44 5.15
CA LYS A 45 6.53 0.45 4.01
C LYS A 45 5.34 1.33 3.63
N ILE A 46 5.59 2.40 2.89
CA ILE A 46 4.53 3.16 2.21
C ILE A 46 4.20 2.44 0.91
N LEU A 47 3.10 1.69 0.89
CA LEU A 47 2.71 0.88 -0.26
C LEU A 47 1.94 1.74 -1.27
N VAL A 48 2.50 1.91 -2.46
CA VAL A 48 1.91 2.70 -3.56
C VAL A 48 1.51 1.75 -4.68
N PHE A 49 0.23 1.67 -5.01
CA PHE A 49 -0.29 0.67 -5.95
C PHE A 49 -1.63 1.08 -6.54
N PRO A 50 -2.06 0.59 -7.72
CA PRO A 50 -3.32 1.04 -8.32
C PRO A 50 -4.55 0.65 -7.50
N GLY A 51 -4.53 -0.50 -6.82
CA GLY A 51 -5.63 -0.97 -5.98
C GLY A 51 -5.73 -2.49 -5.91
N ALA A 52 -6.83 -2.97 -5.34
CA ALA A 52 -7.10 -4.38 -5.13
C ALA A 52 -7.35 -5.17 -6.43
N LYS A 53 -6.73 -6.35 -6.55
CA LYS A 53 -7.01 -7.36 -7.59
C LYS A 53 -7.86 -8.51 -7.03
N GLY A 54 -8.80 -9.01 -7.83
CA GLY A 54 -9.53 -10.25 -7.52
C GLY A 54 -10.74 -10.10 -6.59
N SER A 55 -10.99 -11.11 -5.76
CA SER A 55 -12.26 -11.37 -5.07
C SER A 55 -12.53 -10.45 -3.87
N SER A 56 -13.76 -10.54 -3.32
CA SER A 56 -14.21 -9.83 -2.10
C SER A 56 -13.38 -10.15 -0.85
N GLY A 57 -12.58 -11.21 -0.86
CA GLY A 57 -11.74 -11.61 0.27
C GLY A 57 -10.49 -10.75 0.48
N TRP A 58 -10.19 -9.79 -0.41
CA TRP A 58 -9.00 -8.92 -0.32
C TRP A 58 -8.82 -8.28 1.06
N SER A 59 -9.91 -7.75 1.61
CA SER A 59 -9.92 -7.11 2.92
C SER A 59 -9.56 -8.08 4.04
N ALA A 60 -9.96 -9.35 3.97
CA ALA A 60 -9.60 -10.35 4.99
C ALA A 60 -8.09 -10.64 5.03
N PHE A 61 -7.44 -10.72 3.87
CA PHE A 61 -5.98 -10.94 3.79
C PHE A 61 -5.19 -9.73 4.31
N PHE A 62 -5.58 -8.53 3.91
CA PHE A 62 -4.98 -7.28 4.40
C PHE A 62 -5.36 -6.93 5.83
N HIS A 63 -6.42 -7.53 6.38
CA HIS A 63 -6.69 -7.51 7.82
C HIS A 63 -5.75 -8.46 8.57
N MET A 64 -5.43 -9.61 7.98
CA MET A 64 -4.52 -10.58 8.60
C MET A 64 -3.08 -10.06 8.66
N THR A 65 -2.61 -9.30 7.66
CA THR A 65 -1.29 -8.64 7.73
C THR A 65 -1.19 -7.71 8.94
N ARG A 66 -2.27 -6.97 9.25
CA ARG A 66 -2.37 -6.16 10.47
C ARG A 66 -2.30 -7.03 11.73
N ILE A 67 -3.09 -8.10 11.81
CA ILE A 67 -3.09 -9.02 12.96
C ILE A 67 -1.68 -9.59 13.19
N ASN A 68 -0.96 -9.90 12.11
CA ASN A 68 0.39 -10.45 12.15
C ASN A 68 1.50 -9.40 12.33
N GLY A 69 1.16 -8.10 12.44
CA GLY A 69 2.15 -7.03 12.63
C GLY A 69 2.99 -6.73 11.39
N VAL A 70 2.55 -7.13 10.20
CA VAL A 70 3.26 -6.99 8.92
C VAL A 70 2.46 -6.20 7.87
N ALA A 71 1.52 -5.38 8.33
CA ALA A 71 0.82 -4.43 7.48
C ALA A 71 1.80 -3.36 6.93
N PRO A 72 1.48 -2.72 5.80
CA PRO A 72 2.21 -1.53 5.38
C PRO A 72 2.03 -0.40 6.40
N ALA A 73 2.96 0.55 6.44
CA ALA A 73 2.83 1.74 7.28
C ALA A 73 1.75 2.70 6.77
N ALA A 74 1.58 2.78 5.45
CA ALA A 74 0.47 3.49 4.80
C ALA A 74 0.15 2.88 3.42
N MET A 75 -1.04 3.20 2.90
CA MET A 75 -1.46 2.80 1.56
C MET A 75 -1.85 4.01 0.70
N LEU A 76 -1.18 4.17 -0.44
CA LEU A 76 -1.50 5.17 -1.46
C LEU A 76 -2.01 4.42 -2.69
N PHE A 77 -3.24 4.70 -3.12
CA PHE A 77 -3.83 4.00 -4.27
C PHE A 77 -4.69 4.91 -5.13
N THR A 78 -4.95 4.51 -6.39
CA THR A 78 -5.64 5.38 -7.36
C THR A 78 -6.99 4.85 -7.82
N ARG A 79 -7.30 3.57 -7.61
CA ARG A 79 -8.57 2.96 -8.01
C ARG A 79 -9.41 2.61 -6.79
N MET A 80 -10.28 3.54 -6.42
CA MET A 80 -11.27 3.32 -5.36
C MET A 80 -12.33 2.30 -5.81
N THR A 81 -12.48 1.23 -5.04
CA THR A 81 -13.58 0.26 -5.16
C THR A 81 -14.11 -0.07 -3.76
N THR A 82 -15.32 -0.59 -3.63
CA THR A 82 -15.88 -0.98 -2.32
C THR A 82 -14.98 -1.96 -1.56
N LYS A 83 -14.29 -2.85 -2.29
CA LYS A 83 -13.31 -3.78 -1.72
C LYS A 83 -12.07 -3.08 -1.19
N MET A 84 -11.53 -2.13 -1.95
CA MET A 84 -10.37 -1.34 -1.54
C MET A 84 -10.70 -0.46 -0.33
N ALA A 85 -11.88 0.17 -0.32
CA ALA A 85 -12.38 0.96 0.80
C ALA A 85 -12.48 0.12 2.08
N LEU A 86 -13.12 -1.04 2.01
CA LEU A 86 -13.21 -1.97 3.15
C LEU A 86 -11.81 -2.43 3.59
N GLY A 87 -10.96 -2.77 2.63
CA GLY A 87 -9.57 -3.17 2.85
C GLY A 87 -8.78 -2.13 3.65
N ALA A 88 -8.79 -0.88 3.22
CA ALA A 88 -8.15 0.23 3.95
C ALA A 88 -8.63 0.32 5.40
N VAL A 89 -9.95 0.26 5.61
CA VAL A 89 -10.56 0.35 6.95
C VAL A 89 -10.12 -0.80 7.86
N VAL A 90 -10.07 -2.03 7.37
CA VAL A 90 -9.72 -3.20 8.21
C VAL A 90 -8.22 -3.35 8.45
N THR A 91 -7.38 -2.85 7.55
CA THR A 91 -5.92 -2.77 7.74
C THR A 91 -5.55 -1.69 8.77
N ARG A 92 -6.38 -0.65 8.92
CA ARG A 92 -6.22 0.44 9.91
C ARG A 92 -4.87 1.15 9.81
N VAL A 93 -4.48 1.46 8.58
CA VAL A 93 -3.27 2.24 8.29
C VAL A 93 -3.69 3.52 7.56
N PRO A 94 -2.94 4.62 7.73
CA PRO A 94 -3.15 5.84 6.94
C PRO A 94 -3.30 5.49 5.47
N SER A 95 -4.36 5.99 4.85
CA SER A 95 -4.68 5.64 3.47
C SER A 95 -5.13 6.87 2.71
N MET A 96 -4.61 7.07 1.49
CA MET A 96 -4.89 8.21 0.60
C MET A 96 -5.12 7.76 -0.87
N THR A 97 -5.93 8.53 -1.62
CA THR A 97 -6.33 8.35 -3.04
C THR A 97 -6.70 9.72 -3.61
N ASP A 98 -7.04 9.77 -4.90
CA ASP A 98 -7.53 10.97 -5.60
C ASP A 98 -6.51 12.12 -5.55
N PHE A 99 -5.26 11.78 -5.88
CA PHE A 99 -4.12 12.70 -5.89
C PHE A 99 -4.16 13.67 -7.08
N ASP A 100 -3.69 14.90 -6.86
CA ASP A 100 -3.58 15.93 -7.92
C ASP A 100 -2.51 15.61 -8.99
N GLN A 101 -1.56 14.72 -8.67
CA GLN A 101 -0.48 14.27 -9.53
C GLN A 101 -0.51 12.74 -9.67
N ASP A 102 0.03 12.22 -10.78
CA ASP A 102 0.21 10.78 -10.90
C ASP A 102 1.26 10.30 -9.89
N VAL A 103 0.82 9.55 -8.88
CA VAL A 103 1.68 9.01 -7.83
C VAL A 103 2.73 8.04 -8.35
N PHE A 104 2.49 7.38 -9.49
CA PHE A 104 3.44 6.44 -10.09
C PHE A 104 4.59 7.15 -10.81
N ASP A 105 4.36 8.37 -11.30
CA ASP A 105 5.40 9.23 -11.86
C ASP A 105 6.13 10.05 -10.78
N THR A 106 5.44 10.30 -9.65
CA THR A 106 5.92 11.20 -8.60
C THR A 106 6.74 10.48 -7.53
N ILE A 107 6.36 9.27 -7.13
CA ILE A 107 7.00 8.49 -6.05
C ILE A 107 7.72 7.28 -6.65
N ARG A 108 8.95 7.03 -6.20
CA ARG A 108 9.74 5.85 -6.61
C ARG A 108 9.97 4.92 -5.45
N THR A 109 10.08 3.62 -5.74
CA THR A 109 10.53 2.64 -4.73
C THR A 109 11.88 3.10 -4.15
N GLY A 110 11.99 3.06 -2.82
CA GLY A 110 13.16 3.54 -2.08
C GLY A 110 13.06 5.00 -1.60
N ASP A 111 12.12 5.81 -2.11
CA ASP A 111 11.89 7.16 -1.60
C ASP A 111 11.44 7.08 -0.13
N ILE A 112 11.92 8.01 0.71
CA ILE A 112 11.38 8.17 2.08
C ILE A 112 10.17 9.10 1.99
N VAL A 113 8.99 8.56 2.31
CA VAL A 113 7.71 9.24 2.14
C VAL A 113 7.02 9.38 3.50
N SER A 114 6.56 10.59 3.78
CA SER A 114 5.69 10.92 4.89
C SER A 114 4.26 11.08 4.38
N VAL A 115 3.32 10.42 5.04
CA VAL A 115 1.88 10.44 4.73
C VAL A 115 1.16 11.02 5.93
N ASP A 116 0.44 12.12 5.73
CA ASP A 116 -0.49 12.70 6.70
C ASP A 116 -1.90 12.67 6.13
N ALA A 117 -2.63 11.57 6.40
CA ALA A 117 -3.98 11.39 5.91
C ALA A 117 -5.00 12.28 6.66
N ASP A 118 -4.61 12.89 7.78
CA ASP A 118 -5.44 13.87 8.51
C ASP A 118 -5.40 15.23 7.81
N ALA A 119 -4.23 15.63 7.33
CA ALA A 119 -4.03 16.85 6.56
C ALA A 119 -4.31 16.68 5.06
N GLY A 120 -4.34 15.44 4.56
CA GLY A 120 -4.44 15.16 3.13
C GLY A 120 -3.13 15.42 2.38
N GLU A 121 -1.98 15.23 3.03
CA GLU A 121 -0.66 15.53 2.47
C GLU A 121 0.22 14.28 2.33
N VAL A 122 0.94 14.21 1.21
CA VAL A 122 2.02 13.24 0.98
C VAL A 122 3.29 14.01 0.64
N VAL A 123 4.37 13.79 1.39
CA VAL A 123 5.64 14.51 1.24
C VAL A 123 6.77 13.52 1.04
N ILE A 124 7.55 13.72 -0.01
CA ILE A 124 8.76 12.95 -0.28
C ILE A 124 9.92 13.63 0.45
N LYS A 125 10.37 13.03 1.55
CA LYS A 125 11.42 13.57 2.43
C LYS A 125 12.81 13.37 1.86
N HIS A 126 13.03 12.22 1.22
CA HIS A 126 14.29 11.87 0.58
C HIS A 126 14.03 11.03 -0.67
N ARG A 127 14.82 11.24 -1.71
CA ARG A 127 14.73 10.48 -2.96
C ARG A 127 15.66 9.28 -2.90
N ALA A 128 15.24 8.12 -3.41
CA ALA A 128 16.12 6.99 -3.57
C ALA A 128 17.36 7.39 -4.39
N GLU A 129 18.55 6.97 -3.94
CA GLU A 129 19.77 7.12 -4.74
C GLU A 129 19.67 6.17 -5.95
N GLY A 130 19.85 6.73 -7.15
CA GLY A 130 19.66 6.03 -8.43
C GLY A 130 20.82 5.14 -8.84
#